data_AF-A0A4R3Y178-F1
#
_entry.id   AF-A0A4R3Y178-F1
#
_cell.length_a   1.000
_cell.length_b   1.000
_cell.length_c   1.000
_cell.angle_alpha   90.00
_cell.angle_beta   90.00
_cell.angle_gamma   90.00
#
_symmetry.space_group_name_H-M   'P 1'
#
loop_
_entity.id
_entity.type
_entity.pdbx_description
1 polymer ?
#
loop_
_entity_poly.entity_id
_entity_poly.type
_entity_poly.pdbx_seq_one_letter_code
_entity_poly.pdbx_strand_id
1 'polypeptide(L)'
;MADVQVTCILKSHPQSTHEHITHLGNPAANWIWTRESVISSIDAKTNTFYVLDVANSKRADIGVVRETGKAPYLRTYADGRWNNNLLSLNQCPLKQH
;
A
#
# COMPACT_ATOMS: atom_id res chain seq x y z
N MET A 1 -2.94 -16.92 -6.58
CA MET A 1 -2.61 -15.62 -5.97
C MET A 1 -2.20 -14.66 -7.06
N ALA A 2 -2.85 -13.50 -7.17
CA ALA A 2 -2.37 -12.46 -8.07
C ALA A 2 -1.28 -11.64 -7.37
N ASP A 3 -0.31 -11.15 -8.14
CA ASP A 3 0.74 -10.26 -7.67
C ASP A 3 0.45 -8.85 -8.19
N VAL A 4 0.01 -7.96 -7.28
CA VAL A 4 -0.67 -6.72 -7.64
C VAL A 4 0.24 -5.52 -7.38
N GLN A 5 0.55 -4.78 -8.45
CA GLN A 5 1.34 -3.55 -8.33
C GLN A 5 0.49 -2.40 -7.79
N VAL A 6 1.00 -1.73 -6.77
CA VAL A 6 0.48 -0.47 -6.23
C VAL A 6 1.32 0.68 -6.76
N THR A 7 0.67 1.70 -7.32
CA THR A 7 1.33 2.89 -7.90
C THR A 7 0.87 4.19 -7.27
N CYS A 8 -0.19 4.17 -6.45
CA CYS A 8 -0.66 5.33 -5.71
C CYS A 8 -1.28 4.94 -4.36
N ILE A 9 -1.39 5.93 -3.46
CA ILE A 9 -2.10 5.80 -2.18
C ILE A 9 -3.03 6.99 -1.93
N LEU A 10 -4.05 6.83 -1.10
CA LEU A 10 -4.77 7.96 -0.50
C LEU A 10 -4.40 8.07 0.97
N LYS A 11 -4.21 9.31 1.41
CA LYS A 11 -3.93 9.66 2.81
C LYS A 11 -4.93 10.71 3.26
N SER A 12 -5.38 10.62 4.52
CA SER A 12 -6.25 11.66 5.10
C SER A 12 -5.58 13.03 5.11
N HIS A 13 -4.25 13.09 5.31
CA HIS A 13 -3.45 14.29 5.08
C HIS A 13 -2.14 13.95 4.33
N PRO A 14 -1.64 14.82 3.43
CA PRO A 14 -0.45 14.55 2.62
C PRO A 14 0.81 14.24 3.44
N GLN A 15 0.96 14.83 4.62
CA GLN A 15 2.12 14.66 5.50
C GLN A 15 1.98 13.55 6.55
N SER A 16 0.84 12.85 6.61
CA SER A 16 0.61 11.83 7.64
C SER A 16 1.48 10.57 7.50
N THR A 17 1.63 9.81 8.57
CA THR A 17 2.35 8.51 8.58
C THR A 17 1.54 7.39 7.91
N HIS A 18 2.11 6.18 7.82
CA HIS A 18 1.49 5.00 7.18
C HIS A 18 0.10 4.65 7.74
N GLU A 19 -0.16 4.97 9.01
CA GLU A 19 -1.43 4.71 9.70
C GLU A 19 -2.61 5.48 9.11
N HIS A 20 -2.33 6.53 8.33
CA HIS A 20 -3.36 7.35 7.68
C HIS A 20 -3.54 7.00 6.19
N ILE A 21 -2.89 5.95 5.69
CA ILE A 21 -3.19 5.42 4.37
C ILE A 21 -4.58 4.79 4.42
N THR A 22 -5.50 5.33 3.63
CA THR A 22 -6.90 4.86 3.57
C THR A 22 -7.16 3.98 2.36
N HIS A 23 -6.45 4.23 1.24
CA HIS A 23 -6.61 3.47 0.01
C HIS A 23 -5.26 3.23 -0.67
N LEU A 24 -5.18 2.11 -1.39
CA LEU A 24 -4.09 1.78 -2.29
C LEU A 24 -4.68 1.53 -3.68
N GLY A 25 -3.93 1.84 -4.73
CA GLY A 25 -4.46 1.65 -6.08
C GLY A 25 -3.40 1.60 -7.17
N ASN A 26 -3.90 1.28 -8.35
CA ASN A 26 -3.19 1.43 -9.61
C ASN A 26 -4.18 1.94 -10.68
N PRO A 27 -4.19 3.26 -10.94
CA PRO A 27 -5.12 3.87 -11.90
C PRO A 27 -4.94 3.33 -13.32
N ALA A 28 -3.70 2.97 -13.70
CA ALA A 28 -3.42 2.36 -15.01
C ALA A 28 -4.05 0.96 -15.16
N ALA A 29 -4.22 0.25 -14.03
CA ALA A 29 -4.97 -1.01 -13.97
C ALA A 29 -6.42 -0.82 -13.48
N ASN A 30 -6.91 0.43 -13.43
CA ASN A 30 -8.27 0.82 -13.06
C ASN A 30 -8.80 0.24 -11.74
N TRP A 31 -7.96 0.16 -10.70
CA TRP A 31 -8.40 -0.30 -9.38
C TRP A 31 -7.89 0.60 -8.25
N ILE A 32 -8.71 0.74 -7.21
CA ILE A 32 -8.41 1.40 -5.94
C ILE A 32 -9.19 0.65 -4.86
N TRP A 33 -8.51 0.14 -3.84
CA TRP A 33 -9.11 -0.58 -2.71
C TRP A 33 -8.82 0.12 -1.39
N THR A 34 -9.71 -0.05 -0.42
CA THR A 34 -9.46 0.41 0.95
C THR A 34 -8.31 -0.38 1.56
N ARG A 35 -7.62 0.23 2.53
CA ARG A 35 -6.60 -0.43 3.34
C ARG A 35 -7.13 -1.73 3.93
N GLU A 36 -8.34 -1.72 4.47
CA GLU A 36 -8.97 -2.88 5.10
C GLU A 36 -9.19 -4.02 4.10
N SER A 37 -9.60 -3.72 2.87
CA SER A 37 -9.76 -4.73 1.80
C SER A 37 -8.42 -5.35 1.41
N VAL A 38 -7.36 -4.53 1.31
CA VAL A 38 -6.02 -5.01 0.99
C VAL A 38 -5.47 -5.88 2.13
N ILE A 39 -5.63 -5.46 3.39
CA ILE A 39 -5.25 -6.24 4.57
C ILE A 39 -5.96 -7.60 4.56
N SER A 40 -7.28 -7.60 4.37
CA SER A 40 -8.08 -8.83 4.32
C SER A 40 -7.62 -9.75 3.18
N SER A 41 -7.26 -9.20 2.03
CA SER A 41 -6.75 -9.97 0.89
C SER A 41 -5.37 -10.58 1.14
N ILE A 42 -4.47 -9.86 1.81
CA ILE A 42 -3.16 -10.38 2.23
C ILE A 42 -3.34 -11.50 3.26
N ASP A 43 -4.20 -11.29 4.26
CA ASP A 43 -4.47 -12.26 5.33
C ASP A 43 -5.10 -13.54 4.80
N ALA A 44 -6.03 -13.40 3.86
CA ALA A 44 -6.66 -14.53 3.15
C ALA A 44 -5.71 -15.20 2.13
N LYS A 45 -4.50 -14.66 1.92
CA LYS A 45 -3.54 -15.11 0.92
C LYS A 45 -4.15 -15.20 -0.49
N THR A 46 -5.07 -14.29 -0.81
CA THR A 46 -5.69 -14.25 -2.14
C THR A 46 -4.83 -13.45 -3.11
N ASN A 47 -4.18 -12.39 -2.63
CA ASN A 47 -3.28 -11.54 -3.41
C ASN A 47 -2.01 -11.18 -2.62
N THR A 48 -0.92 -10.98 -3.34
CA THR A 48 0.26 -10.24 -2.87
C THR A 48 0.25 -8.86 -3.49
N PHE A 49 0.84 -7.89 -2.79
CA PHE A 49 0.92 -6.52 -3.26
C PHE A 49 2.37 -6.05 -3.20
N TYR A 50 2.78 -5.22 -4.16
CA TYR A 50 4.13 -4.66 -4.19
C TYR A 50 4.13 -3.25 -4.76
N VAL A 51 5.19 -2.51 -4.46
CA VAL A 51 5.53 -1.24 -5.13
C VAL A 51 6.80 -1.45 -5.95
N LEU A 52 6.89 -0.75 -7.08
CA LEU A 52 8.16 -0.54 -7.76
C LEU A 52 8.65 0.87 -7.43
N ASP A 53 9.81 0.94 -6.80
CA ASP A 53 10.48 2.21 -6.56
C ASP A 53 10.89 2.81 -7.91
N VAL A 54 10.31 3.94 -8.29
CA VAL A 54 10.56 4.59 -9.58
C VAL A 54 12.01 5.10 -9.71
N ALA A 55 12.72 5.33 -8.60
CA ALA A 55 14.09 5.82 -8.63
C ALA A 55 15.11 4.69 -8.89
N ASN A 56 14.86 3.49 -8.37
CA ASN A 56 15.83 2.39 -8.41
C ASN A 56 15.30 1.10 -9.06
N SER A 57 14.06 1.11 -9.57
CA SER A 57 13.34 -0.06 -10.11
C SER A 57 13.32 -1.26 -9.15
N LYS A 58 13.48 -1.02 -7.85
CA LYS A 58 13.47 -2.07 -6.85
C LYS A 58 12.04 -2.38 -6.42
N ARG A 59 11.73 -3.68 -6.42
CA ARG A 59 10.49 -4.20 -5.84
C ARG A 59 10.57 -4.14 -4.33
N ALA A 60 9.50 -3.66 -3.71
CA ALA A 60 9.28 -3.79 -2.28
C ALA A 60 7.86 -4.35 -2.06
N ASP A 61 7.77 -5.49 -1.40
CA ASP A 61 6.49 -6.14 -1.12
C ASP A 61 5.75 -5.38 -0.04
N ILE A 62 4.42 -5.44 -0.03
CA ILE A 62 3.57 -4.81 0.97
C ILE A 62 3.13 -5.88 1.97
N GLY A 63 3.40 -5.61 3.25
CA GLY A 63 2.98 -6.44 4.37
C GLY A 63 2.03 -5.71 5.31
N VAL A 64 1.33 -6.49 6.12
CA VAL A 64 0.48 -5.98 7.21
C VAL A 64 1.31 -5.87 8.48
N VAL A 65 1.41 -4.66 9.01
CA VAL A 65 2.02 -4.38 10.31
C VAL A 65 0.94 -4.42 11.37
N ARG A 66 1.20 -5.17 12.44
CA ARG A 66 0.33 -5.28 13.63
C ARG A 66 1.15 -4.90 14.85
N GLU A 67 0.80 -3.77 15.46
CA GLU A 67 1.43 -3.25 16.67
C GLU A 67 0.38 -3.17 17.77
N THR A 68 0.76 -3.56 18.99
CA THR A 68 -0.15 -3.49 20.14
C THR A 68 -0.64 -2.06 20.35
N GLY A 69 -1.96 -1.89 20.46
CA GLY A 69 -2.60 -0.58 20.65
C GLY A 69 -2.84 0.22 19.36
N LYS A 70 -2.58 -0.35 18.18
CA LYS A 70 -2.81 0.30 16.88
C LYS A 70 -3.67 -0.56 15.97
N ALA A 71 -4.45 0.09 15.11
CA ALA A 71 -5.14 -0.59 14.02
C ALA A 71 -4.10 -1.15 13.03
N PRO A 72 -4.30 -2.36 12.46
CA PRO A 72 -3.41 -2.90 11.45
C PRO A 72 -3.23 -1.93 10.26
N TYR A 73 -2.00 -1.78 9.79
CA TYR A 73 -1.69 -0.88 8.68
C TYR A 73 -0.71 -1.52 7.70
N LEU A 74 -0.58 -0.91 6.53
CA LEU A 74 0.22 -1.44 5.43
C LEU A 74 1.56 -0.72 5.37
N ARG A 75 2.63 -1.50 5.19
CA ARG A 75 3.98 -0.98 5.04
C ARG A 75 4.74 -1.83 4.03
N THR A 76 5.71 -1.24 3.36
CA THR A 76 6.58 -1.98 2.44
C THR A 76 7.68 -2.70 3.22
N TYR A 77 8.06 -3.87 2.73
CA TYR A 77 9.08 -4.74 3.28
C TYR A 77 9.97 -5.22 2.13
N ALA A 78 11.26 -4.92 2.22
CA ALA A 78 12.26 -5.36 1.26
C ALA A 78 13.57 -5.62 1.98
N ASP A 79 14.38 -6.55 1.46
CA ASP A 79 15.72 -6.85 1.99
C ASP A 79 15.74 -7.12 3.52
N GLY A 80 14.67 -7.76 4.03
CA GLY A 80 14.54 -8.10 5.45
C GLY A 80 14.13 -6.94 6.36
N ARG A 81 13.80 -5.75 5.82
CA ARG A 81 13.52 -4.54 6.59
C ARG A 81 12.22 -3.85 6.16
N TRP A 82 11.47 -3.34 7.14
CA TRP A 82 10.35 -2.44 6.89
C TRP A 82 10.86 -1.08 6.39
N ASN A 83 10.31 -0.59 5.29
CA ASN A 83 10.69 0.68 4.67
C ASN A 83 9.44 1.55 4.39
N ASN A 84 9.65 2.74 3.84
CA ASN A 84 8.63 3.79 3.73
C ASN A 84 8.23 4.09 2.27
N ASN A 85 8.48 3.16 1.36
CA ASN A 85 8.28 3.38 -0.08
C ASN A 85 6.81 3.69 -0.40
N LEU A 86 5.87 3.09 0.35
CA LEU A 86 4.45 3.45 0.28
C LEU A 86 4.20 4.96 0.48
N LEU A 87 4.88 5.62 1.41
CA LEU A 87 4.73 7.08 1.65
C LEU A 87 5.31 7.94 0.53
N SER A 88 6.15 7.37 -0.34
CA SER A 88 6.76 8.08 -1.47
C SER A 88 5.90 7.99 -2.73
N LEU A 89 4.80 7.24 -2.71
CA LEU A 89 3.87 7.16 -3.83
C LEU A 89 3.01 8.41 -3.96
N ASN A 90 2.62 8.70 -5.19
CA ASN A 90 1.69 9.79 -5.50
C ASN A 90 0.31 9.55 -4.87
N GLN A 91 -0.44 10.64 -4.65
CA GLN A 91 -1.86 10.50 -4.30
C GLN A 91 -2.62 9.83 -5.44
N CYS A 92 -3.44 8.82 -5.14
CA CYS A 92 -4.38 8.33 -6.14
C CYS A 92 -5.29 9.47 -6.56
N PRO A 93 -5.68 9.54 -7.84
CA PRO A 93 -6.74 10.46 -8.24
C PRO A 93 -7.95 10.12 -7.38
N LEU A 94 -8.44 11.09 -6.60
CA LEU A 94 -9.75 10.98 -5.98
C LEU A 94 -10.72 10.81 -7.14
N LYS A 95 -11.16 9.58 -7.40
CA LYS A 95 -12.35 9.37 -8.24
C LYS A 95 -13.48 9.99 -7.43
N GLN A 96 -13.72 11.28 -7.65
CA GLN A 96 -14.96 11.92 -7.27
C GLN A 96 -16.04 11.13 -8.00
N HIS A 97 -16.79 10.35 -7.24
CA HIS A 97 -18.01 9.73 -7.73
C HIS A 97 -19.10 10.80 -7.73
#